data_AF-A0A0B2AE11-F1
#
_entry.id   AF-A0A0B2AE11-F1
#
_cell.length_a   1.000
_cell.length_b   1.000
_cell.length_c   1.000
_cell.angle_alpha   90.00
_cell.angle_beta   90.00
_cell.angle_gamma   90.00
#
_symmetry.space_group_name_H-M   'P 1'
#
loop_
_entity.id
_entity.type
_entity.pdbx_description
1 polymer ?
#
loop_
_entity_poly.entity_id
_entity_poly.type
_entity_poly.pdbx_seq_one_letter_code
_entity_poly.pdbx_strand_id
1 'polypeptide(L)' 'MRTTIDLPPAAHQRVRELAASRHQSMSAVVVDLTMRGLAQLDVAVEYSRDAVSGLPTIGVGQQVTSEDVATALDDE' A
#
# COMPACT_ATOMS: atom_id res chain seq x y z
N MET A 1 -20.81 2.34 1.49
CA MET A 1 -21.67 2.48 0.29
C MET A 1 -21.47 1.28 -0.62
N ARG A 2 -22.48 0.89 -1.41
CA ARG A 2 -22.36 -0.19 -2.40
C ARG A 2 -22.26 0.46 -3.77
N THR A 3 -21.12 0.27 -4.43
CA THR A 3 -20.79 0.92 -5.70
C THR A 3 -20.71 -0.14 -6.79
N THR A 4 -21.36 0.11 -7.92
CA THR A 4 -21.23 -0.71 -9.13
C THR A 4 -20.13 -0.09 -9.99
N ILE A 5 -19.19 -0.91 -10.45
CA ILE A 5 -18.09 -0.49 -11.33
C ILE A 5 -18.04 -1.42 -12.53
N ASP A 6 -17.69 -0.88 -13.69
CA ASP A 6 -17.44 -1.67 -14.88
C ASP A 6 -16.00 -2.18 -14.87
N LEU A 7 -15.82 -3.49 -15.00
CA LEU A 7 -14.51 -4.13 -15.11
C LEU A 7 -14.32 -4.68 -16.52
N PRO A 8 -13.20 -4.36 -17.20
CA PRO A 8 -12.84 -5.04 -18.43
C PRO A 8 -12.82 -6.57 -18.23
N PRO A 9 -13.18 -7.39 -19.23
CA PRO A 9 -13.31 -8.85 -19.06
C PRO A 9 -12.06 -9.51 -18.45
N ALA A 10 -10.87 -9.07 -18.87
CA ALA A 10 -9.60 -9.57 -18.35
C ALA A 10 -9.39 -9.24 -16.85
N ALA A 11 -9.81 -8.05 -16.41
CA ALA A 11 -9.73 -7.65 -15.02
C ALA A 11 -10.75 -8.43 -14.17
N HIS A 12 -11.99 -8.55 -14.65
CA HIS A 12 -13.02 -9.34 -13.99
C HIS A 12 -12.57 -10.80 -13.76
N GLN A 13 -11.99 -11.44 -14.79
CA GLN A 13 -11.47 -12.81 -14.69
C GLN A 13 -10.37 -12.94 -13.64
N ARG A 14 -9.37 -12.04 -13.64
CA ARG A 14 -8.30 -12.04 -12.64
C ARG A 14 -8.81 -11.86 -11.22
N VAL A 15 -9.73 -10.93 -11.01
CA VAL A 15 -10.33 -10.69 -9.68
C VAL A 15 -11.09 -11.92 -9.21
N ARG A 16 -11.85 -12.57 -10.10
CA ARG A 16 -12.59 -13.81 -9.78
C ARG A 16 -11.65 -14.94 -9.38
N GLU A 17 -10.58 -15.17 -10.13
CA GLU A 17 -9.58 -16.21 -9.82
C GLU A 17 -8.87 -15.95 -8.48
N LEU A 18 -8.49 -14.69 -8.24
CA LEU A 18 -7.84 -14.30 -6.99
C LEU A 18 -8.76 -14.39 -5.77
N ALA A 19 -10.03 -14.02 -5.94
CA ALA A 19 -11.04 -14.18 -4.90
C ALA A 19 -11.26 -15.65 -4.54
N ALA A 20 -11.31 -16.52 -5.55
CA ALA A 20 -11.42 -17.97 -5.35
C ALA A 20 -10.20 -18.54 -4.61
N SER A 21 -8.98 -18.16 -5.00
CA SER A 21 -7.76 -18.66 -4.35
C SER A 21 -7.57 -18.16 -2.91
N ARG A 22 -8.11 -16.98 -2.59
CA ARG A 22 -8.07 -16.41 -1.23
C ARG A 22 -9.28 -16.77 -0.36
N HIS A 23 -10.25 -17.51 -0.89
CA HIS A 23 -11.54 -17.78 -0.23
C HIS A 23 -12.25 -16.49 0.25
N GLN A 24 -12.20 -15.44 -0.56
CA GLN A 24 -12.80 -14.14 -0.29
C GLN A 24 -13.84 -13.78 -1.35
N SER A 25 -14.71 -12.81 -1.05
CA SER A 25 -15.62 -12.27 -2.07
C SER A 25 -14.87 -11.39 -3.07
N MET A 26 -15.37 -11.30 -4.30
CA MET A 26 -14.81 -10.39 -5.31
C MET A 26 -14.82 -8.93 -4.84
N SER A 27 -15.87 -8.50 -4.13
CA SER A 27 -15.93 -7.14 -3.59
C SER A 27 -14.83 -6.86 -2.57
N ALA A 28 -14.53 -7.81 -1.69
CA ALA A 28 -13.45 -7.67 -0.70
C ALA A 28 -12.08 -7.54 -1.38
N VAL A 29 -11.82 -8.38 -2.39
CA VAL A 29 -10.57 -8.33 -3.17
C VAL A 29 -10.43 -7.02 -3.94
N VAL A 30 -11.50 -6.54 -4.59
CA VAL A 30 -11.47 -5.26 -5.32
C VAL A 30 -11.19 -4.10 -4.38
N VAL A 31 -11.83 -4.07 -3.20
CA VAL A 31 -11.59 -3.02 -2.21
C VAL A 31 -10.14 -3.04 -1.73
N ASP A 32 -9.61 -4.20 -1.34
CA ASP A 32 -8.21 -4.35 -0.90
C ASP A 32 -7.21 -3.88 -1.96
N LEU A 33 -7.38 -4.34 -3.20
CA LEU A 33 -6.49 -3.97 -4.30
C LEU A 33 -6.60 -2.48 -4.66
N THR A 34 -7.80 -1.91 -4.61
CA THR A 34 -8.02 -0.48 -4.90
C THR A 34 -7.33 0.38 -3.85
N MET A 35 -7.51 0.06 -2.56
CA MET A 35 -6.84 0.78 -1.47
C MET A 35 -5.32 0.72 -1.60
N ARG A 36 -4.76 -0.46 -1.90
CA ARG A 36 -3.31 -0.62 -2.13
C ARG A 36 -2.82 0.15 -3.35
N GLY A 37 -3.58 0.15 -4.44
CA GLY A 37 -3.23 0.87 -5.66
C GLY A 37 -3.25 2.38 -5.45
N LEU A 38 -4.28 2.90 -4.79
CA LEU A 38 -4.38 4.32 -4.45
C LEU A 38 -3.27 4.76 -3.49
N ALA A 39 -2.98 3.97 -2.45
CA ALA A 39 -1.90 4.26 -1.52
C ALA A 39 -0.52 4.32 -2.21
N GLN A 40 -0.29 3.51 -3.26
CA GLN A 40 0.94 3.58 -4.04
C GLN A 40 1.03 4.84 -4.91
N LEU A 41 -0.09 5.35 -5.40
CA LEU A 41 -0.13 6.57 -6.22
C LEU A 41 0.03 7.85 -5.38
N ASP A 42 -0.27 7.78 -4.09
CA ASP A 42 -0.11 8.89 -3.14
C ASP A 42 1.35 9.08 -2.67
N VAL A 43 2.23 8.12 -2.99
CA VAL A 43 3.65 8.17 -2.64
C VAL A 43 4.44 8.69 -3.85
N ALA A 44 4.73 9.99 -3.84
CA ALA A 44 5.82 10.53 -4.65
C ALA A 44 7.14 9.98 -4.10
N VAL A 45 7.71 8.98 -4.77
CA VAL A 45 9.01 8.43 -4.40
C VAL A 45 10.09 9.44 -4.78
N GLU A 46 10.48 10.28 -3.82
CA GLU A 46 11.60 11.20 -3.98
C GLU A 46 12.92 10.46 -3.77
N TYR A 47 13.72 10.41 -4.84
CA TYR A 47 15.08 9.91 -4.79
C TYR A 47 16.01 11.05 -4.41
N SER A 48 16.86 10.83 -3.41
CA SER A 48 17.92 11.76 -3.03
C SER A 48 19.28 11.06 -3.05
N ARG A 49 20.36 11.81 -2.83
CA ARG A 49 21.68 11.25 -2.54
C ARG A 49 22.03 11.57 -1.10
N ASP A 50 22.49 10.57 -0.37
CA ASP A 50 23.03 10.78 0.96
C ASP A 50 24.29 11.65 0.88
N ALA A 51 24.36 12.68 1.71
CA ALA A 51 25.47 13.65 1.67
C ALA A 51 26.79 13.07 2.19
N VAL A 52 26.75 12.02 3.01
CA VAL A 52 27.93 11.40 3.63
C VAL A 52 28.51 10.32 2.73
N SER A 53 27.67 9.40 2.24
CA SER A 53 28.07 8.24 1.46
C SER A 53 27.97 8.45 -0.06
N GLY A 54 27.17 9.42 -0.52
CA GLY A 54 26.92 9.68 -1.95
C GLY A 54 26.01 8.64 -2.64
N LEU A 55 25.52 7.66 -1.89
CA LEU A 55 24.66 6.59 -2.38
C LEU A 55 23.23 7.11 -2.64
N PRO A 56 22.50 6.52 -3.61
CA PRO A 56 21.09 6.85 -3.81
C PRO A 56 20.27 6.39 -2.60
N THR A 57 19.40 7.28 -2.12
CA THR A 57 18.49 7.06 -1.00
C THR A 57 17.04 7.26 -1.45
N ILE A 58 16.14 6.51 -0.82
CA ILE A 58 14.69 6.63 -1.00
C ILE A 58 14.07 6.84 0.38
N GLY A 59 13.22 7.85 0.51
CA GLY A 59 12.38 8.02 1.71
C GLY A 59 11.26 6.98 1.72
N VAL A 60 11.20 6.16 2.76
CA VAL A 60 10.12 5.18 2.95
C VAL A 60 9.40 5.50 4.25
N GLY A 61 8.10 5.81 4.16
CA GLY A 61 7.29 6.14 5.33
C GLY A 61 7.63 7.49 5.95
N GLN A 62 7.50 7.58 7.27
CA GLN A 62 7.81 8.78 8.05
C GLN A 62 9.11 8.58 8.85
N GLN A 63 9.80 9.68 9.17
CA GLN A 63 10.98 9.63 10.03
C GLN A 63 10.58 9.14 11.42
N VAL A 64 11.26 8.09 11.91
CA VAL A 64 11.08 7.58 13.28
C VAL A 64 12.19 8.17 14.15
N THR A 65 11.80 8.88 15.19
CA THR A 65 12.70 9.50 16.17
C THR A 65 12.87 8.62 17.41
N SER A 66 13.88 8.93 18.23
CA SER A 66 14.05 8.24 19.52
C SER A 66 12.87 8.48 20.47
N GLU A 67 12.16 9.61 20.33
CA GLU A 67 10.96 9.91 21.11
C GLU A 67 9.78 9.02 20.68
N ASP A 68 9.58 8.84 19.37
CA ASP A 68 8.55 7.92 18.84
C ASP A 68 8.73 6.48 19.35
N VAL A 69 9.99 6.05 19.48
CA VAL A 69 10.34 4.73 20.04
C VAL A 69 10.04 4.66 21.54
N ALA A 70 10.37 5.71 22.30
CA ALA A 70 10.11 5.74 23.74
C ALA A 70 8.60 5.69 24.03
N THR A 71 7.80 6.50 23.32
CA THR A 71 6.33 6.49 23.46
C THR A 71 5.72 5.13 23.14
N ALA A 72 6.20 4.44 22.10
CA ALA A 72 5.68 3.12 21.73
C ALA A 72 6.00 2.02 22.76
N LEU A 73 7.04 2.18 23.57
CA LEU A 73 7.47 1.23 24.60
C LEU A 73 6.87 1.52 25.99
N ASP A 74 6.43 2.76 26.24
CA ASP A 74 5.79 3.15 27.50
C ASP A 74 4.31 2.71 27.61
N ASP A 75 3.70 2.27 26.50
CA ASP A 75 2.34 1.70 26.46
C ASP A 75 2.30 0.17 26.81
N GLU A 76 3.35 -0.39 27.44
CA GLU A 76 3.38 -1.74 28.06
C GLU A 76 3.19 -1.72 29.59
#